data_AF-A0A9C7Z7W9-F1
#
_entry.id   AF-A0A9C7Z7W9-F1
#
_cell.length_a   1.000
_cell.length_b   1.000
_cell.length_c   1.000
_cell.angle_alpha   90.00
_cell.angle_beta   90.00
_cell.angle_gamma   90.00
#
_symmetry.space_group_name_H-M   'P 1'
#
loop_
_entity.id
_entity.type
_entity.pdbx_description
1 polymer ?
#
loop_
_entity_poly.entity_id
_entity_poly.type
_entity_poly.pdbx_seq_one_letter_code
_entity_poly.pdbx_strand_id
1 'polypeptide(L)'
;GVKLTHDCNLSCVHCPFWKRAPSSLTFDQAVEALETLRQMGVRFVIFEGGEPFVWRAGNHTLADVVRAAKKRFVCVGVTTNGTHPIEVDADIVWVSIDGMEKTHDRIRGRTFKKILSNIDASSHPKLYAHITINALNHREIKDLVPFLAPRVCGITIQFHYPFGESDDRLFLPWDDRRRVLEELIELKRQGFPVADSVACLRALKTNRWRCRPWLVANVDPDGTIVSGCYVKNRGRVSCADCGYAAHVELSLAYDGHLGAALAGLRIFAPHR
;
A
#
# COMPACT_ATOMS: atom_id res chain seq x y z
N GLY A 1 -5.55 -7.36 1.78
CA GLY A 1 -4.36 -7.95 1.16
C GLY A 1 -3.97 -9.23 1.89
N VAL A 2 -2.83 -9.81 1.53
CA VAL A 2 -2.32 -11.04 2.12
C VAL A 2 -0.97 -10.74 2.75
N LYS A 3 -0.89 -10.88 4.08
CA LYS A 3 0.37 -10.81 4.81
C LYS A 3 0.96 -12.20 4.93
N LEU A 4 2.06 -12.44 4.21
CA LEU A 4 2.75 -13.73 4.27
C LEU A 4 3.53 -13.88 5.57
N THR A 5 4.02 -12.77 6.13
CA THR A 5 4.83 -12.73 7.35
C THR A 5 4.67 -11.41 8.10
N HIS A 6 5.01 -11.41 9.39
CA HIS A 6 5.32 -10.20 10.15
C HIS A 6 6.80 -9.81 10.07
N ASP A 7 7.68 -10.72 9.61
CA ASP A 7 9.11 -10.50 9.51
C ASP A 7 9.40 -9.42 8.49
N CYS A 8 10.20 -8.45 8.89
CA CYS A 8 10.63 -7.35 8.05
C CYS A 8 12.10 -7.07 8.33
N ASN A 9 12.86 -6.77 7.28
CA ASN A 9 14.24 -6.35 7.41
C ASN A 9 14.38 -4.87 7.82
N LEU A 10 13.27 -4.17 8.08
CA LEU A 10 13.21 -2.77 8.53
C LEU A 10 12.35 -2.62 9.79
N SER A 11 12.69 -1.62 10.60
CA SER A 11 11.94 -1.23 11.82
C SER A 11 11.35 0.17 11.68
N CYS A 12 10.56 0.39 10.62
CA CYS A 12 10.03 1.73 10.30
C CYS A 12 9.26 2.34 11.49
N VAL A 13 9.48 3.61 11.75
CA VAL A 13 8.91 4.31 12.93
C VAL A 13 7.38 4.37 12.94
N HIS A 14 6.76 4.35 11.75
CA HIS A 14 5.31 4.41 11.57
C HIS A 14 4.62 3.04 11.51
N CYS A 15 5.39 1.95 11.50
CA CYS A 15 4.87 0.61 11.29
C CYS A 15 4.81 -0.14 12.63
N PRO A 16 3.63 -0.57 13.10
CA PRO A 16 3.52 -1.33 14.36
C PRO A 16 3.87 -2.82 14.18
N PHE A 17 3.95 -3.32 12.94
CA PHE A 17 3.95 -4.76 12.69
C PHE A 17 5.28 -5.45 13.02
N TRP A 18 6.42 -4.78 12.87
CA TRP A 18 7.73 -5.36 13.19
C TRP A 18 7.93 -5.61 14.70
N LYS A 19 7.11 -4.98 15.55
CA LYS A 19 7.10 -5.23 17.00
C LYS A 19 6.27 -6.45 17.40
N ARG A 20 5.46 -6.99 16.48
CA ARG A 20 4.63 -8.17 16.77
C ARG A 20 5.51 -9.41 16.83
N ALA A 21 5.00 -10.44 17.49
CA ALA A 21 5.64 -11.74 17.45
C ALA A 21 5.82 -12.19 15.98
N PRO A 22 7.02 -12.73 15.63
CA PRO A 22 7.25 -13.36 14.34
C PRO A 22 6.16 -14.39 14.06
N SER A 23 5.62 -14.33 12.85
CA SER A 23 4.57 -15.22 12.37
C SER A 23 4.63 -15.20 10.85
N SER A 24 4.54 -16.38 10.25
CA SER A 24 4.67 -16.58 8.80
C SER A 24 3.77 -17.72 8.38
N LEU A 25 3.05 -17.54 7.27
CA LEU A 25 2.30 -18.62 6.65
C LEU A 25 3.26 -19.65 6.08
N THR A 26 2.91 -20.93 6.17
CA THR A 26 3.49 -21.95 5.28
C THR A 26 3.00 -21.74 3.85
N PHE A 27 3.64 -22.39 2.88
CA PHE A 27 3.18 -22.33 1.49
C PHE A 27 1.75 -22.87 1.34
N ASP A 28 1.43 -23.98 1.99
CA ASP A 28 0.10 -24.59 1.92
C ASP A 28 -0.97 -23.70 2.55
N GLN A 29 -0.69 -23.08 3.71
CA GLN A 29 -1.58 -22.11 4.33
C GLN A 29 -1.82 -20.88 3.44
N ALA A 30 -0.77 -20.40 2.77
CA ALA A 30 -0.91 -19.30 1.82
C ALA A 30 -1.81 -19.70 0.64
N VAL A 31 -1.65 -20.90 0.09
CA VAL A 31 -2.51 -21.41 -1.00
C VAL A 31 -3.96 -21.60 -0.54
N GLU A 32 -4.19 -22.16 0.65
CA GLU A 32 -5.52 -22.34 1.23
C GLU A 32 -6.21 -20.99 1.48
N ALA A 33 -5.49 -20.01 1.98
CA ALA A 33 -6.00 -18.65 2.15
C ALA A 33 -6.39 -18.02 0.79
N LEU A 34 -5.58 -18.22 -0.26
CA LEU A 34 -5.92 -17.77 -1.62
C LEU A 34 -7.20 -18.44 -2.15
N GLU A 35 -7.41 -19.74 -1.92
CA GLU A 35 -8.66 -20.40 -2.29
C GLU A 35 -9.86 -19.84 -1.53
N THR A 36 -9.71 -19.63 -0.22
CA THR A 36 -10.77 -19.07 0.61
C THR A 36 -11.16 -17.66 0.14
N LEU A 37 -10.18 -16.80 -0.11
CA LEU A 37 -10.42 -15.46 -0.68
C LEU A 37 -11.14 -15.53 -2.04
N ARG A 38 -10.75 -16.48 -2.90
CA ARG A 38 -11.39 -16.65 -4.21
C ARG A 38 -12.84 -17.08 -4.11
N GLN A 39 -13.16 -17.96 -3.16
CA GLN A 39 -14.52 -18.41 -2.83
C GLN A 39 -15.36 -17.28 -2.23
N MET A 40 -14.76 -16.40 -1.42
CA MET A 40 -15.40 -15.18 -0.90
C MET A 40 -15.71 -14.12 -1.97
N GLY A 41 -15.32 -14.35 -3.23
CA GLY A 41 -15.56 -13.41 -4.32
C GLY A 41 -14.43 -12.41 -4.57
N VAL A 42 -13.30 -12.50 -3.86
CA VAL A 42 -12.14 -11.64 -4.10
C VAL A 42 -11.59 -11.88 -5.51
N ARG A 43 -11.22 -10.80 -6.20
CA ARG A 43 -10.65 -10.83 -7.57
C ARG A 43 -9.27 -10.19 -7.67
N PHE A 44 -8.88 -9.40 -6.68
CA PHE A 44 -7.61 -8.69 -6.61
C PHE A 44 -6.90 -9.11 -5.33
N VAL A 45 -5.66 -9.58 -5.43
CA VAL A 45 -4.85 -9.92 -4.26
C VAL A 45 -3.58 -9.12 -4.29
N ILE A 46 -3.30 -8.42 -3.18
CA ILE A 46 -2.06 -7.70 -2.98
C ILE A 46 -1.31 -8.40 -1.85
N PHE A 47 -0.11 -8.92 -2.14
CA PHE A 47 0.82 -9.39 -1.13
C PHE A 47 1.47 -8.18 -0.46
N GLU A 48 1.42 -8.15 0.85
CA GLU A 48 1.88 -7.07 1.71
C GLU A 48 2.40 -7.68 3.04
N GLY A 49 2.70 -6.84 4.04
CA GLY A 49 2.98 -7.28 5.41
C GLY A 49 4.36 -7.90 5.62
N GLY A 50 4.96 -7.59 6.78
CA GLY A 50 6.40 -7.70 6.93
C GLY A 50 7.10 -7.07 5.73
N GLU A 51 8.10 -7.75 5.20
CA GLU A 51 8.58 -7.54 3.83
C GLU A 51 8.31 -8.81 2.99
N PRO A 52 7.46 -8.77 1.95
CA PRO A 52 7.15 -9.98 1.17
C PRO A 52 8.38 -10.70 0.59
N PHE A 53 9.43 -9.96 0.20
CA PHE A 53 10.65 -10.56 -0.34
C PHE A 53 11.48 -11.34 0.68
N VAL A 54 11.30 -11.11 1.99
CA VAL A 54 11.97 -11.90 3.04
C VAL A 54 11.25 -13.20 3.34
N TRP A 55 9.98 -13.35 2.96
CA TRP A 55 9.22 -14.56 3.25
C TRP A 55 9.81 -15.79 2.55
N ARG A 56 9.92 -16.88 3.32
CA ARG A 56 10.33 -18.21 2.89
C ARG A 56 9.51 -19.26 3.63
N ALA A 57 9.11 -20.32 2.92
CA ALA A 57 8.46 -21.49 3.51
C ALA A 57 9.05 -22.77 2.91
N GLY A 58 10.06 -23.33 3.60
CA GLY A 58 10.90 -24.39 3.04
C GLY A 58 11.63 -23.88 1.80
N ASN A 59 11.40 -24.55 0.66
CA ASN A 59 11.98 -24.16 -0.64
C ASN A 59 11.14 -23.11 -1.40
N HIS A 60 10.00 -22.69 -0.86
CA HIS A 60 9.12 -21.73 -1.52
C HIS A 60 9.47 -20.29 -1.17
N THR A 61 9.31 -19.42 -2.16
CA THR A 61 9.57 -17.98 -2.11
C THR A 61 8.31 -17.20 -2.48
N LEU A 62 8.35 -15.87 -2.35
CA LEU A 62 7.28 -14.99 -2.82
C LEU A 62 6.84 -15.31 -4.27
N ALA A 63 7.79 -15.63 -5.15
CA ALA A 63 7.50 -15.94 -6.55
C ALA A 63 6.56 -17.15 -6.71
N ASP A 64 6.68 -18.15 -5.85
CA ASP A 64 5.84 -19.36 -5.91
C ASP A 64 4.40 -19.07 -5.51
N VAL A 65 4.20 -18.26 -4.47
CA VAL A 65 2.86 -17.86 -4.02
C VAL A 65 2.22 -16.87 -5.00
N VAL A 66 2.99 -15.96 -5.59
CA VAL A 66 2.52 -15.09 -6.68
C VAL A 66 2.07 -15.92 -7.89
N ARG A 67 2.85 -16.92 -8.30
CA ARG A 67 2.47 -17.86 -9.37
C ARG A 67 1.18 -18.62 -9.04
N ALA A 68 1.00 -19.02 -7.79
CA ALA A 68 -0.23 -19.65 -7.33
C ALA A 68 -1.42 -18.68 -7.40
N ALA A 69 -1.25 -17.43 -6.98
CA ALA A 69 -2.30 -16.42 -7.03
C ALA A 69 -2.72 -16.06 -8.46
N LYS A 70 -1.77 -15.96 -9.41
CA LYS A 70 -2.08 -15.60 -10.81
C LYS A 70 -2.98 -16.60 -11.53
N LYS A 71 -3.05 -17.85 -11.05
CA LYS A 71 -4.00 -18.86 -11.56
C LYS A 71 -5.45 -18.61 -11.12
N ARG A 72 -5.68 -17.72 -10.15
CA ARG A 72 -6.95 -17.59 -9.42
C ARG A 72 -7.56 -16.19 -9.48
N PHE A 73 -6.71 -15.17 -9.54
CA PHE A 73 -7.11 -13.77 -9.43
C PHE A 73 -6.94 -13.03 -10.76
N VAL A 74 -7.75 -11.97 -10.93
CA VAL A 74 -7.71 -11.10 -12.10
C VAL A 74 -6.46 -10.22 -12.07
N CYS A 75 -6.01 -9.85 -10.86
CA CYS A 75 -4.79 -9.09 -10.66
C CYS A 75 -4.13 -9.49 -9.35
N VAL A 76 -2.82 -9.71 -9.41
CA VAL A 76 -1.94 -10.02 -8.30
C VAL A 76 -0.90 -8.92 -8.20
N GLY A 77 -0.88 -8.21 -7.07
CA GLY A 77 0.12 -7.18 -6.80
C GLY A 77 1.02 -7.50 -5.62
N VAL A 78 2.12 -6.78 -5.51
CA VAL A 78 3.05 -6.85 -4.38
C VAL A 78 3.33 -5.45 -3.87
N THR A 79 3.29 -5.23 -2.57
CA THR A 79 3.81 -4.02 -1.92
C THR A 79 5.08 -4.36 -1.17
N THR A 80 6.18 -3.71 -1.51
CA THR A 80 7.51 -3.93 -0.92
C THR A 80 8.09 -2.63 -0.33
N ASN A 81 8.97 -2.77 0.65
CA ASN A 81 9.83 -1.70 1.12
C ASN A 81 10.94 -1.34 0.12
N GLY A 82 11.14 -2.13 -0.94
CA GLY A 82 12.03 -1.82 -2.05
C GLY A 82 13.51 -2.12 -1.80
N THR A 83 13.87 -2.73 -0.67
CA THR A 83 15.27 -3.01 -0.33
C THR A 83 15.83 -4.27 -0.99
N HIS A 84 14.98 -5.11 -1.58
CA HIS A 84 15.36 -6.25 -2.41
C HIS A 84 15.19 -5.93 -3.90
N PRO A 85 15.94 -6.60 -4.80
CA PRO A 85 15.69 -6.51 -6.24
C PRO A 85 14.23 -6.83 -6.57
N ILE A 86 13.62 -6.02 -7.44
CA ILE A 86 12.20 -6.11 -7.77
C ILE A 86 12.01 -7.12 -8.91
N GLU A 87 12.23 -8.38 -8.57
CA GLU A 87 12.17 -9.52 -9.50
C GLU A 87 11.00 -10.43 -9.09
N VAL A 88 9.80 -10.09 -9.56
CA VAL A 88 8.58 -10.85 -9.28
C VAL A 88 7.63 -10.74 -10.47
N ASP A 89 7.03 -11.85 -10.88
CA ASP A 89 6.02 -11.88 -11.94
C ASP A 89 4.64 -11.50 -11.38
N ALA A 90 4.54 -10.32 -10.78
CA ALA A 90 3.26 -9.73 -10.35
C ALA A 90 2.69 -8.85 -11.47
N ASP A 91 1.39 -8.57 -11.44
CA ASP A 91 0.77 -7.67 -12.43
C ASP A 91 1.06 -6.20 -12.10
N ILE A 92 1.39 -5.90 -10.84
CA ILE A 92 1.71 -4.56 -10.33
C ILE A 92 2.59 -4.65 -9.08
N VAL A 93 3.55 -3.74 -8.94
CA VAL A 93 4.39 -3.63 -7.75
C VAL A 93 4.34 -2.20 -7.21
N TRP A 94 4.07 -2.07 -5.91
CA TRP A 94 4.23 -0.81 -5.17
C TRP A 94 5.51 -0.83 -4.35
N VAL A 95 6.34 0.19 -4.55
CA VAL A 95 7.55 0.42 -3.78
C VAL A 95 7.31 1.56 -2.80
N SER A 96 7.56 1.31 -1.52
CA SER A 96 7.32 2.30 -0.48
C SER A 96 8.45 3.33 -0.42
N ILE A 97 8.13 4.62 -0.60
CA ILE A 97 9.10 5.71 -0.53
C ILE A 97 8.46 6.97 0.09
N ASP A 98 8.81 7.24 1.36
CA ASP A 98 8.05 8.18 2.21
C ASP A 98 8.73 9.55 2.38
N GLY A 99 9.57 10.01 1.45
CA GLY A 99 10.28 11.29 1.60
C GLY A 99 11.50 11.37 0.72
N MET A 100 12.13 12.54 0.69
CA MET A 100 13.49 12.72 0.21
C MET A 100 14.49 12.04 1.17
N GLU A 101 15.72 11.80 0.72
CA GLU A 101 16.72 10.93 1.39
C GLU A 101 16.73 11.05 2.91
N LYS A 102 16.96 12.25 3.45
CA LYS A 102 17.08 12.46 4.90
C LYS A 102 15.80 12.10 5.66
N THR A 103 14.64 12.44 5.12
CA THR A 103 13.34 12.23 5.76
C THR A 103 12.90 10.78 5.61
N HIS A 104 13.07 10.19 4.43
CA HIS A 104 12.85 8.76 4.22
C HIS A 104 13.72 7.94 5.16
N ASP A 105 15.02 8.24 5.25
CA ASP A 105 15.95 7.48 6.06
C ASP A 105 15.65 7.60 7.56
N ARG A 106 15.13 8.76 8.00
CA ARG A 106 14.62 8.93 9.36
C ARG A 106 13.39 8.05 9.63
N ILE A 107 12.55 7.80 8.63
CA ILE A 107 11.32 7.02 8.77
C ILE A 107 11.59 5.52 8.68
N ARG A 108 12.44 5.08 7.74
CA ARG A 108 12.60 3.67 7.32
C ARG A 108 13.98 3.08 7.56
N GLY A 109 14.94 3.87 8.03
CA GLY A 109 16.36 3.52 8.07
C GLY A 109 17.07 3.89 6.76
N ARG A 110 18.40 3.75 6.70
CA ARG A 110 19.25 4.21 5.58
C ARG A 110 19.05 3.39 4.29
N THR A 111 17.89 3.54 3.66
CA THR A 111 17.42 2.71 2.55
C THR A 111 17.13 3.49 1.28
N PHE A 112 17.00 4.81 1.33
CA PHE A 112 16.57 5.63 0.19
C PHE A 112 17.38 5.34 -1.08
N LYS A 113 18.71 5.39 -1.00
CA LYS A 113 19.61 5.14 -2.14
C LYS A 113 19.47 3.71 -2.68
N LYS A 114 19.33 2.72 -1.79
CA LYS A 114 19.16 1.31 -2.18
C LYS A 114 17.84 1.11 -2.92
N ILE A 115 16.76 1.70 -2.40
CA ILE A 115 15.42 1.63 -2.99
C ILE A 115 15.42 2.30 -4.37
N LEU A 116 16.02 3.49 -4.50
CA LEU A 116 16.13 4.14 -5.82
C LEU A 116 16.95 3.31 -6.80
N SER A 117 18.07 2.72 -6.38
CA SER A 117 18.84 1.82 -7.23
C SER A 117 18.02 0.62 -7.71
N ASN A 118 17.17 0.06 -6.85
CA ASN A 118 16.29 -1.06 -7.22
C ASN A 118 15.12 -0.63 -8.12
N ILE A 119 14.59 0.58 -7.93
CA ILE A 119 13.59 1.17 -8.83
C ILE A 119 14.20 1.40 -10.22
N ASP A 120 15.36 2.07 -10.28
CA ASP A 120 16.02 2.42 -11.54
C ASP A 120 16.53 1.18 -12.31
N ALA A 121 16.86 0.09 -11.59
CA ALA A 121 17.26 -1.18 -12.20
C ALA A 121 16.08 -2.11 -12.56
N SER A 122 14.85 -1.82 -12.10
CA SER A 122 13.70 -2.69 -12.34
C SER A 122 13.20 -2.57 -13.78
N SER A 123 12.96 -3.72 -14.41
CA SER A 123 12.26 -3.82 -15.70
C SER A 123 10.76 -4.09 -15.54
N HIS A 124 10.22 -4.03 -14.32
CA HIS A 124 8.82 -4.35 -14.07
C HIS A 124 7.91 -3.32 -14.75
N PRO A 125 6.99 -3.74 -15.65
CA PRO A 125 6.28 -2.81 -16.54
C PRO A 125 5.30 -1.89 -15.82
N LYS A 126 4.90 -2.28 -14.60
CA LYS A 126 3.89 -1.59 -13.79
C LYS A 126 4.39 -1.31 -12.39
N LEU A 127 5.47 -0.54 -12.31
CA LEU A 127 6.08 -0.14 -11.04
C LEU A 127 5.46 1.17 -10.53
N TYR A 128 4.95 1.16 -9.30
CA TYR A 128 4.30 2.29 -8.66
C TYR A 128 5.08 2.69 -7.41
N ALA A 129 5.11 3.99 -7.11
CA ALA A 129 5.49 4.45 -5.78
C ALA A 129 4.26 4.47 -4.86
N HIS A 130 4.48 4.15 -3.60
CA HIS A 130 3.49 4.31 -2.54
C HIS A 130 4.06 5.17 -1.41
N ILE A 131 3.35 6.24 -1.06
CA ILE A 131 3.78 7.22 -0.07
C ILE A 131 2.84 7.18 1.14
N THR A 132 3.38 6.86 2.32
CA THR A 132 2.67 7.04 3.59
C THR A 132 2.97 8.42 4.17
N ILE A 133 2.06 9.35 3.92
CA ILE A 133 2.14 10.75 4.36
C ILE A 133 1.89 10.85 5.87
N ASN A 134 2.76 11.58 6.56
CA ASN A 134 2.76 11.75 8.00
C ASN A 134 3.38 13.11 8.38
N ALA A 135 3.38 13.44 9.68
CA ALA A 135 3.90 14.70 10.20
C ALA A 135 5.37 14.99 9.85
N LEU A 136 6.19 13.97 9.51
CA LEU A 136 7.60 14.16 9.16
C LEU A 136 7.84 14.48 7.68
N ASN A 137 6.99 13.99 6.77
CA ASN A 137 7.26 14.05 5.33
C ASN A 137 6.28 14.93 4.54
N HIS A 138 5.19 15.38 5.16
CA HIS A 138 4.10 16.03 4.43
C HIS A 138 4.54 17.29 3.64
N ARG A 139 5.58 17.98 4.09
CA ARG A 139 6.11 19.20 3.43
C ARG A 139 6.95 18.91 2.18
N GLU A 140 7.37 17.66 1.99
CA GLU A 140 8.21 17.23 0.88
C GLU A 140 7.40 16.68 -0.30
N ILE A 141 6.07 16.58 -0.18
CA ILE A 141 5.23 15.93 -1.20
C ILE A 141 5.34 16.63 -2.57
N LYS A 142 5.32 17.97 -2.59
CA LYS A 142 5.59 18.80 -3.77
C LYS A 142 6.91 18.53 -4.47
N ASP A 143 7.93 18.08 -3.74
CA ASP A 143 9.27 17.85 -4.29
C ASP A 143 9.44 16.36 -4.63
N LEU A 144 8.91 15.48 -3.80
CA LEU A 144 8.98 14.03 -3.94
C LEU A 144 8.18 13.52 -5.14
N VAL A 145 6.98 14.06 -5.39
CA VAL A 145 6.13 13.62 -6.51
C VAL A 145 6.82 13.87 -7.86
N PRO A 146 7.31 15.09 -8.18
CA PRO A 146 8.09 15.33 -9.39
C PRO A 146 9.37 14.50 -9.45
N PHE A 147 10.05 14.28 -8.33
CA PHE A 147 11.26 13.47 -8.27
C PHE A 147 11.01 12.00 -8.65
N LEU A 148 9.89 11.41 -8.20
CA LEU A 148 9.54 10.02 -8.51
C LEU A 148 8.88 9.86 -9.88
N ALA A 149 8.22 10.89 -10.40
CA ALA A 149 7.46 10.84 -11.66
C ALA A 149 8.19 10.20 -12.85
N PRO A 150 9.47 10.47 -13.15
CA PRO A 150 10.17 9.84 -14.28
C PRO A 150 10.55 8.37 -14.05
N ARG A 151 10.37 7.83 -12.83
CA ARG A 151 10.83 6.50 -12.42
C ARG A 151 9.72 5.47 -12.26
N VAL A 152 8.47 5.90 -12.16
CA VAL A 152 7.33 5.03 -11.85
C VAL A 152 6.12 5.35 -12.72
N CYS A 153 5.29 4.35 -12.98
CA CYS A 153 4.06 4.49 -13.77
C CYS A 153 2.97 5.29 -13.04
N GLY A 154 3.05 5.36 -11.70
CA GLY A 154 2.06 6.01 -10.88
C GLY A 154 2.50 6.14 -9.43
N ILE A 155 1.92 7.11 -8.74
CA ILE A 155 2.17 7.41 -7.34
C ILE A 155 0.84 7.33 -6.60
N THR A 156 0.76 6.42 -5.62
CA THR A 156 -0.37 6.31 -4.71
C THR A 156 0.01 6.85 -3.35
N ILE A 157 -0.98 7.39 -2.63
CA ILE A 157 -0.75 7.94 -1.30
C ILE A 157 -1.62 7.25 -0.25
N GLN A 158 -1.21 7.33 1.00
CA GLN A 158 -2.07 7.12 2.16
C GLN A 158 -1.57 8.00 3.30
N PHE A 159 -2.40 8.23 4.31
CA PHE A 159 -1.93 8.87 5.55
C PHE A 159 -1.59 7.81 6.60
N HIS A 160 -0.61 8.13 7.43
CA HIS A 160 -0.35 7.36 8.64
C HIS A 160 -1.62 7.22 9.48
N TYR A 161 -1.81 6.03 10.04
CA TYR A 161 -2.96 5.69 10.86
C TYR A 161 -2.52 5.45 12.31
N PRO A 162 -3.14 6.11 13.30
CA PRO A 162 -2.82 5.93 14.71
C PRO A 162 -3.35 4.59 15.20
N PHE A 163 -2.50 3.56 15.23
CA PHE A 163 -2.90 2.22 15.68
C PHE A 163 -3.22 2.12 17.18
N GLY A 164 -3.05 3.21 17.94
CA GLY A 164 -3.39 3.27 19.36
C GLY A 164 -2.25 2.90 20.32
N GLU A 165 -1.04 2.71 19.80
CA GLU A 165 0.18 2.65 20.61
C GLU A 165 0.60 4.10 20.94
N SER A 166 0.54 4.48 22.23
CA SER A 166 0.85 5.80 22.83
C SER A 166 1.64 6.83 21.96
N ASP A 167 1.10 8.06 21.88
CA ASP A 167 1.71 9.24 21.23
C ASP A 167 2.03 9.04 19.74
N ASP A 168 0.98 9.05 18.91
CA ASP A 168 1.15 9.05 17.44
C ASP A 168 1.55 10.45 16.94
N ARG A 169 2.80 10.81 17.19
CA ARG A 169 3.45 12.03 16.67
C ARG A 169 3.50 12.09 15.14
N LEU A 170 3.21 10.99 14.46
CA LEU A 170 3.20 10.89 13.01
C LEU A 170 1.83 11.21 12.43
N PHE A 171 0.77 11.22 13.26
CA PHE A 171 -0.54 11.71 12.84
C PHE A 171 -0.43 13.12 12.28
N LEU A 172 -0.92 13.30 11.06
CA LEU A 172 -0.86 14.58 10.38
C LEU A 172 -2.07 15.44 10.81
N PRO A 173 -1.86 16.63 11.40
CA PRO A 173 -2.94 17.54 11.74
C PRO A 173 -3.83 17.85 10.53
N TRP A 174 -5.13 18.03 10.77
CA TRP A 174 -6.13 18.16 9.71
C TRP A 174 -5.88 19.30 8.73
N ASP A 175 -5.36 20.43 9.21
CA ASP A 175 -5.07 21.57 8.35
C ASP A 175 -3.90 21.28 7.41
N ASP A 176 -2.86 20.61 7.89
CA ASP A 176 -1.74 20.19 7.06
C ASP A 176 -2.14 19.07 6.10
N ARG A 177 -2.98 18.14 6.55
CA ARG A 177 -3.58 17.12 5.68
C ARG A 177 -4.38 17.74 4.54
N ARG A 178 -5.20 18.77 4.81
CA ARG A 178 -5.95 19.48 3.76
C ARG A 178 -5.02 20.18 2.78
N ARG A 179 -3.98 20.87 3.25
CA ARG A 179 -2.99 21.55 2.42
C ARG A 179 -2.30 20.57 1.46
N VAL A 180 -1.82 19.44 1.98
CA VAL A 180 -1.15 18.40 1.18
C VAL A 180 -2.10 17.78 0.15
N LEU A 181 -3.38 17.60 0.51
CA LEU A 181 -4.38 17.10 -0.44
C LEU A 181 -4.68 18.11 -1.56
N GLU A 182 -4.68 19.42 -1.28
CA GLU A 182 -4.77 20.43 -2.35
C GLU A 182 -3.53 20.41 -3.25
N GLU A 183 -2.34 20.29 -2.65
CA GLU A 183 -1.08 20.18 -3.38
C GLU A 183 -1.06 18.96 -4.32
N LEU A 184 -1.48 17.79 -3.84
CA LEU A 184 -1.62 16.57 -4.64
C LEU A 184 -2.62 16.71 -5.79
N ILE A 185 -3.75 17.40 -5.56
CA ILE A 185 -4.73 17.70 -6.61
C ILE A 185 -4.10 18.61 -7.68
N GLU A 186 -3.30 19.59 -7.26
CA GLU A 186 -2.65 20.51 -8.18
C GLU A 186 -1.53 19.84 -8.98
N LEU A 187 -0.68 19.03 -8.33
CA LEU A 187 0.32 18.20 -9.02
C LEU A 187 -0.33 17.28 -10.07
N LYS A 188 -1.47 16.67 -9.74
CA LYS A 188 -2.22 15.84 -10.70
C LYS A 188 -2.72 16.66 -11.89
N ARG A 189 -3.19 17.90 -11.68
CA ARG A 189 -3.63 18.80 -12.76
C ARG A 189 -2.48 19.24 -13.66
N GLN A 190 -1.28 19.37 -13.10
CA GLN A 190 -0.05 19.66 -13.84
C GLN A 190 0.46 18.45 -14.64
N GLY A 191 -0.18 17.28 -14.50
CA GLY A 191 0.15 16.08 -15.27
C GLY A 191 1.09 15.10 -14.56
N PHE A 192 1.47 15.37 -13.30
CA PHE A 192 2.23 14.37 -12.52
C PHE A 192 1.40 13.12 -12.27
N PRO A 193 2.03 11.93 -12.21
CA PRO A 193 1.34 10.64 -12.22
C PRO A 193 0.75 10.25 -10.85
N VAL A 194 0.11 11.19 -10.15
CA VAL A 194 -0.68 10.90 -8.95
C VAL A 194 -1.86 10.03 -9.36
N ALA A 195 -1.87 8.78 -8.92
CA ALA A 195 -2.80 7.74 -9.37
C ALA A 195 -4.17 7.89 -8.73
N ASP A 196 -4.23 8.28 -7.44
CA ASP A 196 -5.48 8.54 -6.72
C ASP A 196 -6.34 9.57 -7.47
N SER A 197 -7.65 9.34 -7.49
CA SER A 197 -8.62 10.23 -8.10
C SER A 197 -8.77 11.52 -7.29
N VAL A 198 -9.12 12.62 -7.97
CA VAL A 198 -9.45 13.89 -7.30
C VAL A 198 -10.59 13.72 -6.30
N ALA A 199 -11.49 12.76 -6.54
CA ALA A 199 -12.59 12.43 -5.64
C ALA A 199 -12.10 11.83 -4.32
N CYS A 200 -11.19 10.86 -4.38
CA CYS A 200 -10.53 10.30 -3.21
C CYS A 200 -9.77 11.38 -2.43
N LEU A 201 -8.94 12.17 -3.13
CA LEU A 201 -8.16 13.24 -2.50
C LEU A 201 -9.06 14.27 -1.80
N ARG A 202 -10.21 14.63 -2.39
CA ARG A 202 -11.20 15.51 -1.74
C ARG A 202 -11.89 14.85 -0.55
N ALA A 203 -12.27 13.58 -0.66
CA ALA A 203 -12.93 12.84 0.41
C ALA A 203 -12.02 12.71 1.65
N LEU A 204 -10.72 12.52 1.45
CA LEU A 204 -9.71 12.45 2.52
C LEU A 204 -9.52 13.76 3.28
N LYS A 205 -10.03 14.91 2.82
CA LYS A 205 -9.92 16.20 3.53
C LYS A 205 -10.80 16.31 4.78
N THR A 206 -11.87 15.51 4.81
CA THR A 206 -12.91 15.61 5.85
C THR A 206 -13.31 14.26 6.44
N ASN A 207 -13.02 13.15 5.74
CA ASN A 207 -13.46 11.81 6.12
C ASN A 207 -14.99 11.68 6.33
N ARG A 208 -15.79 12.49 5.63
CA ARG A 208 -17.27 12.41 5.63
C ARG A 208 -17.84 11.44 4.57
N TRP A 209 -16.99 10.67 3.90
CA TRP A 209 -17.39 9.70 2.89
C TRP A 209 -17.89 8.40 3.55
N ARG A 210 -18.67 7.59 2.81
CA ARG A 210 -19.21 6.33 3.31
C ARG A 210 -18.23 5.19 3.04
N CYS A 211 -17.66 4.61 4.09
CA CYS A 211 -16.81 3.43 3.94
C CYS A 211 -17.61 2.17 3.62
N ARG A 212 -17.13 1.38 2.65
CA ARG A 212 -17.64 0.06 2.29
C ARG A 212 -16.62 -1.02 2.72
N PRO A 213 -16.46 -1.27 4.03
CA PRO A 213 -15.37 -2.09 4.54
C PRO A 213 -15.44 -3.54 4.05
N TRP A 214 -16.62 -4.05 3.71
CA TRP A 214 -16.81 -5.41 3.19
C TRP A 214 -16.20 -5.64 1.80
N LEU A 215 -15.79 -4.58 1.08
CA LEU A 215 -15.08 -4.69 -0.20
C LEU A 215 -13.65 -5.22 -0.06
N VAL A 216 -13.12 -5.28 1.16
CA VAL A 216 -11.76 -5.73 1.44
C VAL A 216 -11.77 -6.93 2.39
N ALA A 217 -10.83 -7.83 2.15
CA ALA A 217 -10.49 -8.93 3.04
C ALA A 217 -8.98 -8.93 3.26
N ASN A 218 -8.56 -9.35 4.44
CA ASN A 218 -7.17 -9.39 4.84
C ASN A 218 -6.81 -10.75 5.44
N VAL A 219 -5.64 -11.24 5.09
CA VAL A 219 -5.05 -12.45 5.68
C VAL A 219 -3.88 -12.03 6.54
N ASP A 220 -3.89 -12.39 7.81
CA ASP A 220 -2.75 -12.22 8.72
C ASP A 220 -1.83 -13.46 8.69
N PRO A 221 -0.56 -13.34 9.10
CA PRO A 221 0.40 -14.43 8.97
C PRO A 221 0.13 -15.67 9.84
N ASP A 222 -0.82 -15.58 10.76
CA ASP A 222 -1.33 -16.71 11.56
C ASP A 222 -2.44 -17.50 10.84
N GLY A 223 -2.78 -17.11 9.61
CA GLY A 223 -3.85 -17.71 8.79
C GLY A 223 -5.22 -17.07 8.99
N THR A 224 -5.36 -16.11 9.91
CA THR A 224 -6.65 -15.46 10.18
C THR A 224 -7.10 -14.66 8.97
N ILE A 225 -8.32 -14.92 8.50
CA ILE A 225 -8.97 -14.15 7.42
C ILE A 225 -10.01 -13.21 8.02
N VAL A 226 -9.82 -11.92 7.78
CA VAL A 226 -10.71 -10.86 8.27
C VAL A 226 -11.30 -10.11 7.08
N SER A 227 -12.61 -10.28 6.85
CA SER A 227 -13.37 -9.36 6.01
C SER A 227 -13.66 -8.07 6.76
N GLY A 228 -13.51 -6.92 6.08
CA GLY A 228 -13.71 -5.60 6.67
C GLY A 228 -12.46 -4.72 6.65
N CYS A 229 -12.60 -3.57 7.31
CA CYS A 229 -11.55 -2.55 7.47
C CYS A 229 -10.19 -3.17 7.82
N TYR A 230 -9.13 -2.69 7.18
CA TYR A 230 -7.75 -3.12 7.44
C TYR A 230 -7.32 -3.00 8.91
N VAL A 231 -7.87 -2.04 9.66
CA VAL A 231 -7.50 -1.82 11.07
C VAL A 231 -8.14 -2.87 11.99
N LYS A 232 -9.17 -3.59 11.54
CA LYS A 232 -9.80 -4.65 12.31
C LYS A 232 -8.77 -5.73 12.67
N ASN A 233 -8.73 -6.13 13.94
CA ASN A 233 -7.70 -7.01 14.53
C ASN A 233 -6.26 -6.45 14.51
N ARG A 234 -6.08 -5.17 14.14
CA ARG A 234 -4.76 -4.54 14.06
C ARG A 234 -4.60 -3.29 14.92
N GLY A 235 -5.71 -2.72 15.41
CA GLY A 235 -5.74 -1.60 16.33
C GLY A 235 -7.18 -1.14 16.57
N ARG A 236 -7.33 0.02 17.22
CA ARG A 236 -8.66 0.65 17.38
C ARG A 236 -9.11 1.23 16.05
N VAL A 237 -10.29 0.85 15.58
CA VAL A 237 -10.90 1.39 14.36
C VAL A 237 -11.46 2.79 14.63
N SER A 238 -11.04 3.77 13.83
CA SER A 238 -11.49 5.15 13.83
C SER A 238 -11.66 5.62 12.39
N CYS A 239 -12.91 5.70 11.93
CA CYS A 239 -13.21 6.22 10.59
C CYS A 239 -12.88 7.70 10.46
N ALA A 240 -12.98 8.46 11.56
CA ALA A 240 -12.61 9.86 11.60
C ALA A 240 -11.14 10.05 11.23
N ASP A 241 -10.26 9.15 11.70
CA ASP A 241 -8.81 9.24 11.49
C ASP A 241 -8.33 8.47 10.25
N CYS A 242 -9.25 7.89 9.46
CA CYS A 242 -8.90 7.03 8.34
C CYS A 242 -7.93 7.72 7.36
N GLY A 243 -6.82 7.06 7.06
CA GLY A 243 -5.80 7.52 6.12
C GLY A 243 -5.71 6.70 4.83
N TYR A 244 -6.47 5.60 4.72
CA TYR A 244 -6.33 4.61 3.65
C TYR A 244 -7.02 5.05 2.35
N ALA A 245 -6.28 5.72 1.46
CA ALA A 245 -6.80 6.16 0.16
C ALA A 245 -7.41 5.01 -0.66
N ALA A 246 -6.80 3.82 -0.62
CA ALA A 246 -7.33 2.63 -1.29
C ALA A 246 -8.76 2.26 -0.82
N HIS A 247 -9.07 2.42 0.48
CA HIS A 247 -10.43 2.17 0.97
C HIS A 247 -11.42 3.22 0.48
N VAL A 248 -10.97 4.48 0.37
CA VAL A 248 -11.76 5.59 -0.16
C VAL A 248 -12.04 5.36 -1.64
N GLU A 249 -11.02 5.06 -2.44
CA GLU A 249 -11.13 4.73 -3.86
C GLU A 249 -12.13 3.61 -4.12
N LEU A 250 -11.97 2.47 -3.44
CA LEU A 250 -12.86 1.33 -3.60
C LEU A 250 -14.31 1.68 -3.23
N SER A 251 -14.51 2.41 -2.13
CA SER A 251 -15.85 2.78 -1.68
C SER A 251 -16.52 3.77 -2.62
N LEU A 252 -15.76 4.78 -3.11
CA LEU A 252 -16.26 5.76 -4.07
C LEU A 252 -16.56 5.12 -5.43
N ALA A 253 -15.69 4.22 -5.92
CA ALA A 253 -15.93 3.50 -7.15
C ALA A 253 -17.19 2.62 -7.06
N TYR A 254 -17.39 1.92 -5.94
CA TYR A 254 -18.59 1.15 -5.67
C TYR A 254 -19.85 2.03 -5.62
N ASP A 255 -19.76 3.22 -5.04
CA ASP A 255 -20.84 4.20 -5.00
C ASP A 255 -21.06 4.93 -6.36
N GLY A 256 -20.38 4.51 -7.43
CA GLY A 256 -20.59 5.02 -8.80
C GLY A 256 -19.77 6.27 -9.14
N HIS A 257 -18.79 6.65 -8.33
CA HIS A 257 -17.97 7.83 -8.62
C HIS A 257 -17.00 7.55 -9.78
N LEU A 258 -17.30 8.12 -10.96
CA LEU A 258 -16.58 7.83 -12.21
C LEU A 258 -15.07 8.03 -12.11
N GLY A 259 -14.62 9.10 -11.45
CA GLY A 259 -13.19 9.37 -11.26
C GLY A 259 -12.44 8.29 -10.49
N ALA A 260 -13.10 7.67 -9.49
CA ALA A 260 -12.52 6.58 -8.71
C ALA A 260 -12.50 5.27 -9.51
N ALA A 261 -13.58 4.97 -10.22
CA ALA A 261 -13.64 3.82 -11.13
C ALA A 261 -12.55 3.89 -12.22
N LEU A 262 -12.34 5.07 -12.82
CA LEU A 262 -11.28 5.30 -13.81
C LEU A 262 -9.88 5.19 -13.20
N ALA A 263 -9.67 5.65 -11.97
CA ALA A 263 -8.40 5.44 -11.27
C ALA A 263 -8.12 3.95 -11.08
N GLY A 264 -9.11 3.17 -10.62
CA GLY A 264 -9.01 1.71 -10.53
C GLY A 264 -8.69 1.06 -11.87
N LEU A 265 -9.40 1.41 -12.94
CA LEU A 265 -9.11 0.87 -14.28
C LEU A 265 -7.69 1.19 -14.75
N ARG A 266 -7.18 2.41 -14.52
CA ARG A 266 -5.79 2.76 -14.87
C ARG A 266 -4.77 1.95 -14.07
N ILE A 267 -4.99 1.82 -12.77
CA ILE A 267 -4.09 1.10 -11.85
C ILE A 267 -4.10 -0.40 -12.12
N PHE A 268 -5.23 -0.99 -12.51
CA PHE A 268 -5.39 -2.44 -12.57
C PHE A 268 -5.64 -3.04 -13.95
N ALA A 269 -5.86 -2.23 -14.99
CA ALA A 269 -5.99 -2.79 -16.35
C ALA A 269 -4.70 -3.49 -16.79
N PRO A 270 -4.79 -4.61 -17.55
CA PRO A 270 -3.63 -5.27 -18.11
C PRO A 270 -2.84 -4.32 -19.01
N HIS A 271 -1.51 -4.41 -19.00
CA HIS A 271 -0.71 -3.82 -20.07
C HIS A 271 -1.01 -4.60 -21.37
N ARG A 272 -1.39 -3.86 -22.43
CA ARG A 272 -1.46 -4.40 -23.79
C ARG A 272 -0.07 -4.45 -24.40
#